data_AF-A0A2J7RJF6-F1
#
_entry.id   AF-A0A2J7RJF6-F1
#
_cell.length_a   1.000
_cell.length_b   1.000
_cell.length_c   1.000
_cell.angle_alpha   90.00
_cell.angle_beta   90.00
_cell.angle_gamma   90.00
#
_symmetry.space_group_name_H-M   'P 1'
#
loop_
_entity.id
_entity.type
_entity.pdbx_description
1 polymer ?
#
loop_
_entity_poly.entity_id
_entity_poly.type
_entity_poly.pdbx_seq_one_letter_code
_entity_poly.pdbx_strand_id
1 'polypeptide(L)'
;MKLNVDKTKVITFSRKSNYFIYEYKLHFTITRTYSVKDLGVYFDSKLHFHDHVSFIFSHCIKMLGIIRCITFKYSTLECMFILYFTLVRSKVEYASVVWNSITSTDANKLERIQQEFTALCFKRFFPQVDYRYDFALEQLKLHTLQKKRYHLDALFLIQVYRGSILCPSAFESVGLRVPIRYIRDSPMFNVCSVSKNCPSARCASAANVVCRDTDVFGPKTLLMKHILY
;
A
#
# COMPACT_ATOMS: atom_id res chain seq x y z
N MET A 1 22.87 -26.34 8.23
CA MET A 1 22.05 -25.70 7.18
C MET A 1 22.99 -25.05 6.16
N LYS A 2 22.85 -25.31 4.85
CA LYS A 2 23.73 -24.78 3.78
C LYS A 2 23.12 -23.50 3.20
N LEU A 3 23.88 -22.41 3.15
CA LEU A 3 23.43 -21.12 2.59
C LEU A 3 23.49 -21.14 1.05
N ASN A 4 22.52 -20.49 0.41
CA ASN A 4 22.48 -20.31 -1.04
C ASN A 4 23.21 -19.02 -1.42
N VAL A 5 24.33 -19.15 -2.14
CA VAL A 5 25.19 -18.01 -2.54
C VAL A 5 24.44 -16.98 -3.39
N ASP A 6 23.58 -17.43 -4.31
CA ASP A 6 22.86 -16.54 -5.21
C ASP A 6 21.80 -15.72 -4.49
N LYS A 7 21.16 -16.28 -3.46
CA LYS A 7 20.15 -15.59 -2.65
C LYS A 7 20.73 -14.76 -1.51
N THR A 8 22.01 -14.97 -1.16
CA THR A 8 22.67 -14.24 -0.08
C THR A 8 23.28 -12.96 -0.64
N LYS A 9 22.71 -11.81 -0.29
CA LYS A 9 23.13 -10.49 -0.76
C LYS A 9 23.29 -9.52 0.41
N VAL A 10 24.16 -8.53 0.28
CA VAL A 10 24.29 -7.40 1.22
C VAL A 10 23.74 -6.13 0.60
N ILE A 11 22.90 -5.42 1.35
CA ILE A 11 22.45 -4.07 1.05
C ILE A 11 22.72 -3.17 2.26
N THR A 12 23.01 -1.89 2.02
CA THR A 12 23.18 -0.89 3.10
C THR A 12 22.14 0.19 2.93
N PHE A 13 21.39 0.44 4.00
CA PHE A 13 20.46 1.57 4.11
C PHE A 13 21.14 2.66 4.93
N SER A 14 21.35 3.84 4.33
CA SER A 14 21.98 4.98 5.00
C SER A 14 21.47 6.29 4.43
N ARG A 15 21.35 7.29 5.31
CA ARG A 15 21.09 8.69 4.90
C ARG A 15 22.39 9.46 4.63
N LYS A 16 23.55 8.91 5.01
CA LYS A 16 24.85 9.55 4.79
C LYS A 16 25.27 9.37 3.34
N SER A 17 25.78 10.43 2.72
CA SER A 17 26.39 10.37 1.38
C SER A 17 27.65 9.50 1.39
N ASN A 18 28.46 9.64 2.43
CA ASN A 18 29.67 8.85 2.66
C ASN A 18 29.40 7.79 3.74
N TYR A 19 29.47 6.53 3.36
CA TYR A 19 29.35 5.40 4.27
C TYR A 19 30.40 4.34 3.91
N PHE A 20 30.82 3.55 4.89
CA PHE A 20 31.82 2.52 4.68
C PHE A 20 31.24 1.36 3.87
N ILE A 21 31.92 1.02 2.78
CA ILE A 21 31.62 -0.17 1.99
C ILE A 21 32.57 -1.26 2.49
N TYR A 22 32.00 -2.24 3.20
CA TYR A 22 32.74 -3.39 3.69
C TYR A 22 32.43 -4.63 2.84
N GLU A 23 33.45 -5.41 2.52
CA GLU A 23 33.30 -6.70 1.84
C GLU A 23 33.01 -7.79 2.87
N TYR A 24 31.75 -8.18 2.97
CA TYR A 24 31.32 -9.22 3.90
C TYR A 24 31.68 -10.61 3.34
N LYS A 25 32.47 -11.35 4.11
CA LYS A 25 32.85 -12.73 3.82
C LYS A 25 32.25 -13.66 4.87
N LEU A 26 31.59 -14.71 4.40
CA LEU A 26 31.28 -15.89 5.20
C LEU A 26 32.23 -17.00 4.73
N HIS A 27 31.70 -18.06 4.13
CA HIS A 27 32.49 -19.08 3.39
C HIS A 27 32.76 -18.65 1.93
N PHE A 28 32.07 -17.61 1.48
CA PHE A 28 32.19 -16.99 0.16
C PHE A 28 31.98 -15.47 0.33
N THR A 29 32.45 -14.68 -0.64
CA THR A 29 32.18 -13.24 -0.68
C THR A 29 30.71 -12.99 -1.01
N ILE A 30 30.02 -12.23 -0.16
CA ILE A 30 28.61 -11.90 -0.38
C ILE A 30 28.51 -10.75 -1.39
N THR A 31 27.74 -10.93 -2.45
CA THR A 31 27.53 -9.88 -3.45
C THR A 31 26.76 -8.71 -2.83
N ARG A 32 27.30 -7.50 -2.97
CA ARG A 32 26.61 -6.27 -2.62
C ARG A 32 25.62 -5.87 -3.72
N THR A 33 24.41 -5.49 -3.34
CA THR A 33 23.38 -4.97 -4.25
C THR A 33 22.80 -3.65 -3.76
N TYR A 34 22.22 -2.89 -4.68
CA TYR A 34 21.52 -1.62 -4.38
C TYR A 34 20.00 -1.74 -4.45
N SER A 35 19.51 -2.92 -4.86
CA SER A 35 18.11 -3.28 -4.85
C SER A 35 18.01 -4.76 -4.45
N VAL A 36 17.05 -5.08 -3.60
CA VAL A 36 16.78 -6.46 -3.16
C VAL A 36 15.28 -6.68 -3.11
N LYS A 37 14.85 -7.88 -3.51
CA LYS A 37 13.47 -8.31 -3.34
C LYS A 37 13.35 -9.15 -2.09
N ASP A 38 12.52 -8.71 -1.14
CA ASP A 38 12.22 -9.46 0.07
C ASP A 38 10.70 -9.50 0.32
N LEU A 39 10.20 -10.69 0.67
CA LEU A 39 8.76 -10.97 0.85
C LEU A 39 7.85 -10.39 -0.25
N GLY A 40 8.33 -10.30 -1.48
CA GLY A 40 7.58 -9.77 -2.62
C GLY A 40 7.67 -8.25 -2.85
N VAL A 41 8.37 -7.51 -1.99
CA VAL A 41 8.60 -6.06 -2.09
C VAL A 41 10.03 -5.80 -2.55
N TYR A 42 10.22 -4.82 -3.43
CA TYR A 42 11.57 -4.38 -3.86
C TYR A 42 12.01 -3.22 -3.00
N PHE A 43 13.16 -3.36 -2.35
CA PHE A 43 13.81 -2.35 -1.53
C PHE A 43 15.07 -1.86 -2.24
N ASP A 44 15.09 -0.59 -2.62
CA ASP A 44 16.30 0.10 -3.06
C ASP A 44 17.08 0.63 -1.84
N SER A 45 18.38 0.88 -2.01
CA SER A 45 19.25 1.35 -0.92
C SER A 45 18.83 2.69 -0.29
N LYS A 46 17.96 3.45 -0.98
CA LYS A 46 17.40 4.73 -0.51
C LYS A 46 15.96 4.61 0.00
N LEU A 47 15.32 3.45 -0.10
CA LEU A 47 13.93 3.21 0.30
C LEU A 47 12.91 4.13 -0.42
N HIS A 48 13.12 4.41 -1.71
CA HIS A 48 12.19 5.18 -2.54
C HIS A 48 11.10 4.33 -3.21
N PHE A 49 11.25 3.00 -3.30
CA PHE A 49 10.25 2.07 -3.85
C PHE A 49 9.81 2.30 -5.32
N HIS A 50 10.49 3.16 -6.09
CA HIS A 50 10.20 3.41 -7.51
C HIS A 50 10.20 2.12 -8.36
N ASP A 51 11.18 1.25 -8.12
CA ASP A 51 11.29 -0.05 -8.79
C ASP A 51 10.10 -0.95 -8.45
N HIS A 52 9.67 -0.93 -7.18
CA HIS A 52 8.53 -1.70 -6.73
C HIS A 52 7.23 -1.23 -7.39
N VAL A 53 6.99 0.08 -7.44
CA VAL A 53 5.83 0.67 -8.11
C VAL A 53 5.84 0.34 -9.61
N SER A 54 6.99 0.45 -10.26
CA SER A 54 7.14 0.11 -11.68
C SER A 54 6.87 -1.37 -11.96
N PHE A 55 7.31 -2.25 -11.06
CA PHE A 55 6.99 -3.67 -11.11
C PHE A 55 5.47 -3.93 -10.95
N ILE A 56 4.83 -3.35 -9.93
CA ILE A 56 3.38 -3.47 -9.70
C ILE A 56 2.62 -2.99 -10.93
N PHE A 57 2.94 -1.78 -11.42
CA PHE A 57 2.29 -1.19 -12.59
C PHE A 57 2.38 -2.10 -13.80
N SER A 58 3.60 -2.54 -14.15
CA SER A 58 3.82 -3.37 -15.33
C SER A 58 3.09 -4.71 -15.24
N HIS A 59 3.06 -5.31 -14.05
CA HIS A 59 2.30 -6.54 -13.80
C HIS A 59 0.79 -6.32 -13.94
N CYS A 60 0.25 -5.27 -13.30
CA CYS A 60 -1.16 -4.97 -13.28
C CYS A 60 -1.72 -4.59 -14.66
N ILE A 61 -1.00 -3.77 -15.43
CA ILE A 61 -1.40 -3.42 -16.80
C ILE A 61 -1.43 -4.66 -17.70
N LYS A 62 -0.44 -5.56 -17.57
CA LYS A 62 -0.47 -6.84 -18.28
C LYS A 62 -1.67 -7.69 -17.88
N MET A 63 -1.96 -7.80 -16.58
CA MET A 63 -3.13 -8.53 -16.07
C MET A 63 -4.45 -7.93 -16.56
N LEU A 64 -4.57 -6.59 -16.61
CA LEU A 64 -5.74 -5.92 -17.19
C LEU A 64 -5.89 -6.23 -18.68
N GLY A 65 -4.78 -6.31 -19.42
CA GLY A 65 -4.77 -6.77 -20.81
C GLY A 65 -5.33 -8.19 -20.96
N ILE A 66 -4.91 -9.12 -20.09
CA ILE A 66 -5.43 -10.49 -20.06
C ILE A 66 -6.92 -10.49 -19.71
N ILE A 67 -7.33 -9.79 -18.64
CA ILE A 67 -8.73 -9.65 -18.24
C ILE A 67 -9.55 -9.15 -19.43
N ARG A 68 -9.10 -8.09 -20.12
CA ARG A 68 -9.75 -7.56 -21.30
C ARG A 68 -9.95 -8.63 -22.38
N CYS A 69 -8.94 -9.45 -22.66
CA CYS A 69 -9.02 -10.50 -23.68
C CYS A 69 -10.01 -11.61 -23.29
N ILE A 70 -9.89 -12.17 -22.08
CA ILE A 70 -10.71 -13.32 -21.65
C ILE A 70 -12.19 -12.95 -21.48
N THR A 71 -12.48 -11.70 -21.11
CA THR A 71 -13.84 -11.21 -20.86
C THR A 71 -14.52 -10.60 -22.09
N PHE A 72 -13.85 -10.59 -23.25
CA PHE A 72 -14.31 -9.85 -24.43
C PHE A 72 -15.70 -10.28 -24.93
N LYS A 73 -15.99 -11.59 -24.96
CA LYS A 73 -17.26 -12.11 -25.51
C LYS A 73 -18.37 -12.22 -24.47
N TYR A 74 -18.02 -12.58 -23.23
CA TYR A 74 -18.99 -12.88 -22.18
C TYR A 74 -18.47 -12.37 -20.84
N SER A 75 -18.94 -11.21 -20.41
CA SER A 75 -18.71 -10.74 -19.04
C SER A 75 -19.83 -9.83 -18.58
N THR A 76 -20.23 -10.01 -17.33
CA THR A 76 -21.03 -9.03 -16.60
C THR A 76 -20.09 -8.02 -15.92
N LEU A 77 -20.62 -6.86 -15.54
CA LEU A 77 -19.88 -5.87 -14.79
C LEU A 77 -19.34 -6.47 -13.47
N GLU A 78 -20.14 -7.28 -12.77
CA GLU A 78 -19.74 -7.98 -11.55
C GLU A 78 -18.54 -8.90 -11.75
N CYS A 79 -18.52 -9.67 -12.85
CA CYS A 79 -17.39 -10.51 -13.21
C CYS A 79 -16.11 -9.68 -13.40
N MET A 80 -16.20 -8.52 -14.04
CA MET A 80 -15.08 -7.60 -14.20
C MET A 80 -14.54 -7.12 -12.85
N PHE A 81 -15.41 -6.76 -11.92
CA PHE A 81 -15.01 -6.39 -10.56
C PHE A 81 -14.32 -7.53 -9.81
N ILE A 82 -14.86 -8.75 -9.88
CA ILE A 82 -14.26 -9.91 -9.23
C ILE A 82 -12.84 -10.13 -9.75
N LEU A 83 -12.66 -10.14 -11.08
CA LEU A 83 -11.34 -10.31 -11.70
C LEU A 83 -10.39 -9.18 -11.33
N TYR A 84 -10.86 -7.93 -11.35
CA TYR A 84 -10.05 -6.78 -10.98
C TYR A 84 -9.61 -6.84 -9.52
N PHE A 85 -10.53 -7.07 -8.58
CA PHE A 85 -10.20 -7.11 -7.16
C PHE A 85 -9.26 -8.27 -6.81
N THR A 86 -9.48 -9.44 -7.41
CA THR A 86 -8.70 -10.65 -7.11
C THR A 86 -7.32 -10.66 -7.74
N LEU A 87 -7.17 -10.18 -8.98
CA LEU A 87 -5.91 -10.30 -9.75
C LEU A 87 -5.09 -9.01 -9.79
N VAL A 88 -5.76 -7.85 -9.76
CA VAL A 88 -5.11 -6.54 -9.96
C VAL A 88 -5.03 -5.78 -8.64
N ARG A 89 -6.17 -5.52 -7.98
CA ARG A 89 -6.22 -4.71 -6.76
C ARG A 89 -5.46 -5.39 -5.61
N SER A 90 -5.62 -6.70 -5.45
CA SER A 90 -4.86 -7.49 -4.46
C SER A 90 -3.35 -7.28 -4.57
N LYS A 91 -2.82 -7.15 -5.80
CA LYS A 91 -1.40 -6.90 -6.05
C LYS A 91 -0.95 -5.50 -5.64
N VAL A 92 -1.81 -4.50 -5.86
CA VAL A 92 -1.57 -3.10 -5.47
C VAL A 92 -1.74 -2.89 -3.97
N GLU A 93 -2.54 -3.70 -3.29
CA GLU A 93 -2.80 -3.56 -1.85
C GLU A 93 -1.78 -4.33 -1.00
N TYR A 94 -1.18 -5.40 -1.56
CA TYR A 94 -0.20 -6.24 -0.88
C TYR A 94 0.97 -5.46 -0.30
N ALA A 95 1.22 -5.62 1.01
CA ALA A 95 2.29 -4.99 1.76
C ALA A 95 2.37 -3.45 1.62
N SER A 96 1.27 -2.78 1.23
CA SER A 96 1.24 -1.33 1.00
C SER A 96 1.68 -0.52 2.20
N VAL A 97 1.41 -0.98 3.42
CA VAL A 97 1.90 -0.40 4.66
C VAL A 97 3.42 -0.14 4.64
N VAL A 98 4.19 -1.03 4.01
CA VAL A 98 5.65 -0.95 3.93
C VAL A 98 6.11 0.04 2.87
N TRP A 99 5.60 -0.10 1.64
CA TRP A 99 6.14 0.61 0.49
C TRP A 99 5.38 1.88 0.10
N ASN A 100 4.22 2.20 0.70
CA ASN A 100 3.39 3.38 0.38
C ASN A 100 4.02 4.72 0.85
N SER A 101 5.35 4.76 0.96
CA SER A 101 6.18 5.95 1.16
C SER A 101 6.67 6.51 -0.19
N ILE A 102 5.75 6.53 -1.16
CA ILE A 102 6.02 6.86 -2.57
C ILE A 102 5.76 8.34 -2.89
N THR A 103 6.31 8.80 -4.00
CA THR A 103 6.05 10.15 -4.52
C THR A 103 4.64 10.26 -5.12
N SER A 104 4.17 11.50 -5.32
CA SER A 104 2.91 11.76 -6.04
C SER A 104 2.94 11.22 -7.47
N THR A 105 4.10 11.26 -8.13
CA THR A 105 4.27 10.70 -9.48
C THR A 105 4.02 9.19 -9.51
N ASP A 106 4.56 8.46 -8.53
CA ASP A 106 4.34 7.02 -8.39
C ASP A 106 2.91 6.70 -7.95
N ALA A 107 2.33 7.50 -7.06
CA ALA A 107 0.93 7.36 -6.68
C ALA A 107 0.00 7.52 -7.90
N ASN A 108 0.24 8.53 -8.75
CA ASN A 108 -0.49 8.74 -10.00
C ASN A 108 -0.26 7.61 -11.00
N LYS A 109 0.95 7.04 -11.05
CA LYS A 109 1.25 5.86 -11.87
C LYS A 109 0.43 4.65 -11.45
N LEU A 110 0.26 4.42 -10.15
CA LEU A 110 -0.64 3.37 -9.65
C LEU A 110 -2.10 3.70 -9.97
N GLU A 111 -2.53 4.96 -9.82
CA GLU A 111 -3.91 5.38 -10.11
C GLU A 111 -4.32 5.11 -11.56
N ARG A 112 -3.38 5.24 -12.51
CA ARG A 112 -3.59 4.88 -13.92
C ARG A 112 -4.06 3.43 -14.11
N ILE A 113 -3.66 2.50 -13.23
CA ILE A 113 -4.14 1.11 -13.29
C ILE A 113 -5.66 1.06 -13.10
N GLN A 114 -6.18 1.83 -12.14
CA GLN A 114 -7.62 1.90 -11.90
C GLN A 114 -8.31 2.66 -13.03
N GLN A 115 -7.72 3.73 -13.55
CA GLN A 115 -8.25 4.47 -14.72
C GLN A 115 -8.43 3.56 -15.94
N GLU A 116 -7.45 2.71 -16.25
CA GLU A 116 -7.56 1.74 -17.35
C GLU A 116 -8.69 0.73 -17.11
N PHE A 117 -8.84 0.25 -15.88
CA PHE A 117 -9.93 -0.65 -15.52
C PHE A 117 -11.31 0.02 -15.65
N THR A 118 -11.46 1.24 -15.12
CA THR A 118 -12.72 1.98 -15.18
C THR A 118 -13.07 2.36 -16.62
N ALA A 119 -12.08 2.80 -17.42
CA ALA A 119 -12.26 3.09 -18.84
C ALA A 119 -12.71 1.85 -19.62
N LEU A 120 -12.13 0.68 -19.32
CA LEU A 120 -12.56 -0.59 -19.90
C LEU A 120 -14.01 -0.93 -19.56
N CYS A 121 -14.43 -0.72 -18.31
CA CYS A 121 -15.81 -0.94 -17.89
C CYS A 121 -16.78 0.03 -18.59
N PHE A 122 -16.44 1.32 -18.64
CA PHE A 122 -17.26 2.33 -19.30
C PHE A 122 -17.45 2.04 -20.79
N LYS A 123 -16.37 1.71 -21.49
CA LYS A 123 -16.43 1.36 -22.90
C LYS A 123 -17.35 0.17 -23.21
N ARG A 124 -17.49 -0.77 -22.26
CA ARG A 124 -18.27 -2.00 -22.46
C ARG A 124 -19.71 -1.93 -21.98
N PHE A 125 -19.93 -1.31 -20.82
CA PHE A 125 -21.22 -1.35 -20.14
C PHE A 125 -21.95 0.00 -20.17
N PHE A 126 -21.24 1.09 -20.48
CA PHE A 126 -21.79 2.45 -20.53
C PHE A 126 -21.35 3.20 -21.81
N PRO A 127 -21.55 2.64 -23.02
CA PRO A 127 -20.99 3.20 -24.26
C PRO A 127 -21.54 4.58 -24.64
N GLN A 128 -22.70 4.95 -24.08
CA GLN A 128 -23.35 6.25 -24.33
C GLN A 128 -22.92 7.35 -23.35
N VAL A 129 -22.04 7.03 -22.39
CA VAL A 129 -21.63 7.96 -21.35
C VAL A 129 -20.18 8.37 -21.55
N ASP A 130 -19.93 9.67 -21.60
CA ASP A 130 -18.58 10.20 -21.71
C ASP A 130 -17.72 9.81 -20.51
N TYR A 131 -16.54 9.25 -20.79
CA TYR A 131 -15.64 8.80 -19.75
C TYR A 131 -14.97 9.98 -19.05
N ARG A 132 -15.29 10.17 -17.76
CA ARG A 132 -14.58 11.03 -16.83
C ARG A 132 -14.23 10.23 -15.59
N TYR A 133 -12.98 10.28 -15.14
CA TYR A 133 -12.51 9.38 -14.08
C TYR A 133 -13.29 9.55 -12.77
N ASP A 134 -13.50 10.79 -12.30
CA ASP A 134 -14.23 11.04 -11.05
C ASP A 134 -15.67 10.52 -11.11
N PHE A 135 -16.36 10.78 -12.23
CA PHE A 135 -17.71 10.25 -12.46
C PHE A 135 -17.70 8.70 -12.54
N ALA A 136 -16.67 8.12 -13.15
CA ALA A 136 -16.53 6.68 -13.23
C ALA A 136 -16.38 6.04 -11.85
N LEU A 137 -15.64 6.67 -10.94
CA LEU A 137 -15.53 6.20 -9.56
C LEU A 137 -16.87 6.24 -8.82
N GLU A 138 -17.65 7.30 -9.00
CA GLU A 138 -18.99 7.42 -8.40
C GLU A 138 -19.94 6.35 -8.92
N GLN A 139 -20.06 6.21 -10.24
CA GLN A 139 -20.94 5.22 -10.87
C GLN A 139 -20.56 3.78 -10.49
N LEU A 140 -19.26 3.48 -10.44
CA LEU A 140 -18.74 2.15 -10.11
C LEU A 140 -18.60 1.92 -8.60
N LYS A 141 -18.94 2.91 -7.76
CA LYS A 141 -18.77 2.87 -6.29
C LYS A 141 -17.36 2.45 -5.87
N LEU A 142 -16.35 3.06 -6.51
CA LEU A 142 -14.95 2.83 -6.22
C LEU A 142 -14.33 4.03 -5.51
N HIS A 143 -13.41 3.77 -4.59
CA HIS A 143 -12.50 4.78 -4.07
C HIS A 143 -11.20 4.80 -4.88
N THR A 144 -10.50 5.94 -4.87
CA THR A 144 -9.15 6.03 -5.44
C THR A 144 -8.21 5.03 -4.78
N LEU A 145 -7.21 4.54 -5.53
CA LEU A 145 -6.24 3.60 -4.97
C LEU A 145 -5.41 4.27 -3.87
N GLN A 146 -5.19 5.58 -3.96
CA GLN A 146 -4.57 6.36 -2.89
C GLN A 146 -5.39 6.30 -1.59
N LYS A 147 -6.70 6.56 -1.65
CA LYS A 147 -7.58 6.48 -0.47
C LYS A 147 -7.61 5.06 0.10
N LYS A 148 -7.60 4.04 -0.76
CA LYS A 148 -7.53 2.64 -0.32
C LYS A 148 -6.26 2.31 0.44
N ARG A 149 -5.08 2.72 -0.06
CA ARG A 149 -3.80 2.51 0.66
C ARG A 149 -3.76 3.26 1.99
N TYR A 150 -4.32 4.47 2.04
CA TYR A 150 -4.46 5.23 3.28
C TYR A 150 -5.32 4.47 4.32
N HIS A 151 -6.43 3.88 3.90
CA HIS A 151 -7.25 3.05 4.78
C HIS A 151 -6.54 1.77 5.25
N LEU A 152 -5.68 1.16 4.41
CA LEU A 152 -4.86 0.02 4.81
C LEU A 152 -3.80 0.41 5.85
N ASP A 153 -3.19 1.59 5.72
CA ASP A 153 -2.28 2.14 6.73
C ASP A 153 -3.00 2.31 8.09
N ALA A 154 -4.21 2.88 8.08
CA ALA A 154 -5.04 3.02 9.28
C ALA A 154 -5.37 1.66 9.90
N LEU A 155 -5.88 0.73 9.07
CA LEU A 155 -6.31 -0.59 9.50
C LEU A 155 -5.16 -1.38 10.15
N PHE A 156 -3.96 -1.31 9.57
CA PHE A 156 -2.79 -1.98 10.10
C PHE A 156 -2.49 -1.53 11.54
N LEU A 157 -2.42 -0.23 11.79
CA LEU A 157 -2.11 0.27 13.13
C LEU A 157 -3.23 -0.06 14.13
N ILE A 158 -4.48 0.06 13.71
CA ILE A 158 -5.64 -0.34 14.52
C ILE A 158 -5.54 -1.82 14.92
N GLN A 159 -5.19 -2.69 13.98
CA GLN A 159 -5.03 -4.13 14.22
C GLN A 159 -3.85 -4.43 15.15
N VAL A 160 -2.77 -3.65 15.09
CA VAL A 160 -1.66 -3.74 16.05
C VAL A 160 -2.15 -3.41 17.46
N TYR A 161 -2.89 -2.31 17.62
CA TYR A 161 -3.42 -1.87 18.91
C TYR A 161 -4.52 -2.77 19.48
N ARG A 162 -5.26 -3.47 18.62
CA ARG A 162 -6.22 -4.52 19.01
C ARG A 162 -5.55 -5.87 19.31
N GLY A 163 -4.25 -6.00 19.12
CA GLY A 163 -3.52 -7.26 19.30
C GLY A 163 -3.79 -8.32 18.23
N SER A 164 -4.41 -7.96 17.10
CA SER A 164 -4.63 -8.86 15.96
C SER A 164 -3.38 -9.04 15.09
N ILE A 165 -2.46 -8.07 15.13
CA ILE A 165 -1.16 -8.13 14.45
C ILE A 165 -0.07 -7.89 15.50
N LEU A 166 0.89 -8.82 15.59
CA LEU A 166 2.05 -8.67 16.46
C LEU A 166 3.13 -7.84 15.75
N CYS A 167 3.25 -6.56 16.12
CA CYS A 167 4.33 -5.69 15.66
C CYS A 167 4.80 -4.77 16.81
N PRO A 168 5.70 -5.27 17.69
CA PRO A 168 6.14 -4.52 18.86
C PRO A 168 6.78 -3.16 18.49
N SER A 169 7.57 -3.12 17.43
CA SER A 169 8.21 -1.89 16.96
C SER A 169 7.20 -0.81 16.52
N ALA A 170 6.08 -1.21 15.88
CA ALA A 170 5.03 -0.27 15.53
C ALA A 170 4.33 0.28 16.77
N PHE A 171 4.04 -0.58 17.75
CA PHE A 171 3.41 -0.22 19.01
C PHE A 171 4.28 0.74 19.84
N GLU A 172 5.58 0.48 19.94
CA GLU A 172 6.54 1.34 20.64
C GLU A 172 6.72 2.69 19.92
N SER A 173 6.75 2.68 18.58
CA SER A 173 7.01 3.89 17.79
C SER A 173 5.83 4.87 17.73
N VAL A 174 4.60 4.36 17.83
CA VAL A 174 3.38 5.15 17.76
C VAL A 174 2.67 5.01 19.09
N GLY A 175 2.81 5.98 19.99
CA GLY A 175 2.11 5.99 21.27
C GLY A 175 0.69 6.59 21.18
N LEU A 176 -0.16 6.23 22.14
CA LEU A 176 -1.45 6.90 22.36
C LEU A 176 -1.23 8.33 22.85
N ARG A 177 -2.06 9.25 22.37
CA ARG A 177 -2.08 10.63 22.81
C ARG A 177 -3.21 10.82 23.83
N VAL A 178 -2.84 11.17 25.06
CA VAL A 178 -3.79 11.55 26.10
C VAL A 178 -3.87 13.08 26.14
N PRO A 179 -5.01 13.70 25.77
CA PRO A 179 -5.14 15.15 25.80
C PRO A 179 -5.20 15.66 27.25
N ILE A 180 -4.39 16.68 27.56
CA ILE A 180 -4.37 17.32 28.89
C ILE A 180 -5.64 18.17 29.12
N ARG A 181 -6.31 18.58 28.04
CA ARG A 181 -7.54 19.39 28.06
C ARG A 181 -8.59 18.74 27.18
N TYR A 182 -9.86 18.85 27.58
CA TYR A 182 -10.97 18.43 26.75
C TYR A 182 -11.10 19.33 25.52
N ILE A 183 -10.56 18.87 24.40
CA ILE A 183 -10.67 19.50 23.08
C ILE A 183 -11.56 18.61 22.23
N ARG A 184 -12.48 19.21 21.47
CA ARG A 184 -13.44 18.45 20.64
C ARG A 184 -12.75 17.60 19.57
N ASP A 185 -11.62 18.06 19.05
CA ASP A 185 -10.77 17.34 18.09
C ASP A 185 -9.39 17.05 18.69
N SER A 186 -9.24 15.90 19.35
CA SER A 186 -7.94 15.40 19.79
C SER A 186 -7.57 14.13 19.00
N PRO A 187 -6.43 14.11 18.28
CA PRO A 187 -5.98 12.88 17.62
C PRO A 187 -5.62 11.83 18.69
N MET A 188 -5.99 10.58 18.42
CA MET A 188 -5.83 9.45 19.34
C MET A 188 -4.39 8.92 19.42
N PHE A 189 -3.64 9.02 18.31
CA PHE A 189 -2.25 8.56 18.19
C PHE A 189 -1.29 9.74 18.00
N ASN A 190 -0.09 9.62 18.57
CA ASN A 190 1.01 10.54 18.29
C ASN A 190 1.56 10.30 16.88
N VAL A 191 1.74 11.39 16.13
CA VAL A 191 2.33 11.34 14.78
C VAL A 191 3.74 11.90 14.84
N CYS A 192 4.74 11.11 14.41
CA CYS A 192 6.11 11.58 14.32
C CYS A 192 6.21 12.70 13.28
N SER A 193 6.61 13.90 13.72
CA SER A 193 6.69 15.10 12.87
C SER A 193 7.93 15.13 11.97
N VAL A 194 9.00 14.43 12.37
CA VAL A 194 10.31 14.47 11.70
C VAL A 194 10.33 13.66 10.41
N SER A 195 9.60 12.56 10.33
CA SER A 195 9.58 11.66 9.18
C SER A 195 8.15 11.33 8.75
N LYS A 196 7.44 12.31 8.20
CA LYS A 196 6.01 12.19 7.82
C LYS A 196 5.72 11.03 6.87
N ASN A 197 6.70 10.62 6.06
CA ASN A 197 6.56 9.55 5.08
C ASN A 197 6.93 8.17 5.62
N CYS A 198 7.43 8.03 6.85
CA CYS A 198 7.74 6.70 7.39
C CYS A 198 6.44 5.91 7.64
N PRO A 199 6.47 4.56 7.57
CA PRO A 199 5.28 3.73 7.78
C PRO A 199 4.52 4.06 9.07
N SER A 200 5.23 4.20 10.21
CA SER A 200 4.60 4.49 11.49
C SER A 200 3.87 5.84 11.51
N ALA A 201 4.48 6.90 10.98
CA ALA A 201 3.85 8.23 10.90
C ALA A 201 2.64 8.23 9.95
N ARG A 202 2.75 7.56 8.79
CA ARG A 202 1.63 7.43 7.84
C ARG A 202 0.46 6.68 8.47
N CYS A 203 0.72 5.53 9.11
CA CYS A 203 -0.31 4.74 9.77
C CYS A 203 -0.96 5.48 10.93
N ALA A 204 -0.17 6.19 11.76
CA ALA A 204 -0.71 7.01 12.85
C ALA A 204 -1.61 8.15 12.33
N SER A 205 -1.15 8.85 11.29
CA SER A 205 -1.93 9.90 10.64
C SER A 205 -3.23 9.35 10.05
N ALA A 206 -3.16 8.20 9.39
CA ALA A 206 -4.32 7.54 8.81
C ALA A 206 -5.33 7.06 9.84
N ALA A 207 -4.85 6.39 10.89
CA ALA A 207 -5.69 5.93 11.98
C ALA A 207 -6.37 7.11 12.69
N ASN A 208 -5.66 8.23 12.92
CA ASN A 208 -6.24 9.42 13.54
C ASN A 208 -7.42 10.00 12.78
N VAL A 209 -7.49 9.85 11.45
CA VAL A 209 -8.66 10.27 10.68
C VAL A 209 -9.80 9.28 10.86
N VAL A 210 -9.52 7.98 10.78
CA VAL A 210 -10.54 6.92 10.95
C VAL A 210 -11.14 6.92 12.37
N CYS A 211 -10.33 7.21 13.40
CA CYS A 211 -10.77 7.20 14.79
C CYS A 211 -11.69 8.36 15.18
N ARG A 212 -11.85 9.40 14.34
CA ARG A 212 -12.78 10.50 14.62
C ARG A 212 -14.23 10.04 14.56
N ASP A 213 -14.51 9.17 13.61
CA ASP A 213 -15.87 8.73 13.30
C ASP A 213 -16.15 7.31 13.80
N THR A 214 -15.13 6.63 14.38
CA THR A 214 -15.23 5.23 14.79
C THR A 214 -14.49 4.95 16.08
N ASP A 215 -15.19 4.34 17.05
CA ASP A 215 -14.57 3.78 18.24
C ASP A 215 -13.77 2.52 17.90
N VAL A 216 -12.45 2.68 17.90
CA VAL A 216 -11.50 1.63 17.57
C VAL A 216 -11.28 0.64 18.72
N PHE A 217 -11.54 1.00 19.96
CA PHE A 217 -11.38 0.10 21.11
C PHE A 217 -12.68 -0.59 21.53
N GLY A 218 -13.81 -0.17 20.96
CA GLY A 218 -15.09 -0.81 21.17
C GLY A 218 -15.12 -2.30 20.77
N PRO A 219 -16.04 -3.08 21.36
CA PRO A 219 -16.13 -4.54 21.18
C PRO A 219 -16.55 -4.96 19.76
N LYS A 220 -16.99 -4.02 18.91
CA LYS A 220 -17.36 -4.32 17.52
C LYS A 220 -16.10 -4.58 16.69
N THR A 221 -16.10 -5.68 15.97
CA THR A 221 -15.07 -5.98 14.96
C THR A 221 -15.12 -4.90 13.88
N LEU A 222 -14.06 -4.10 13.76
CA LEU A 222 -13.84 -3.24 12.60
C LEU A 222 -13.60 -4.15 11.40
N LEU A 223 -14.69 -4.62 10.80
CA LEU A 223 -14.63 -5.39 9.56
C LEU A 223 -14.07 -4.48 8.48
N MET A 224 -13.15 -5.01 7.65
CA MET A 224 -12.66 -4.35 6.43
C MET A 224 -13.81 -3.71 5.64
N LYS A 225 -15.00 -4.31 5.67
CA LYS A 225 -16.20 -3.82 4.98
C LYS A 225 -16.63 -2.39 5.38
N HIS A 226 -16.39 -1.97 6.62
CA HIS A 226 -16.80 -0.65 7.10
C HIS A 226 -15.82 0.49 6.76
N ILE A 227 -14.59 0.15 6.35
CA ILE A 227 -13.53 1.14 6.07
C ILE A 227 -13.21 1.18 4.56
N LEU A 228 -13.49 0.10 3.81
CA LEU A 228 -12.92 -0.14 2.48
C LEU A 228 -13.93 -0.27 1.33
N TYR A 229 -15.24 -0.10 1.58
CA TYR A 229 -16.31 -0.07 0.58
C TYR A 229 -17.08 1.24 0.64
#